data_AF-A0A3P9I7S6-F1
#
_entry.id   AF-A0A3P9I7S6-F1
#
_cell.length_a   1.000
_cell.length_b   1.000
_cell.length_c   1.000
_cell.angle_alpha   90.00
_cell.angle_beta   90.00
_cell.angle_gamma   90.00
#
_symmetry.space_group_name_H-M   'P 1'
#
loop_
_entity.id
_entity.type
_entity.pdbx_description
1 polymer ?
#
loop_
_entity_poly.entity_id
_entity_poly.type
_entity_poly.pdbx_seq_one_letter_code
_entity_poly.pdbx_strand_id
1 'polypeptide(L)'
;MRNMAVIGFIKKVMLAWLLLFLLCTTAASSAQLPAKDSCWPKISILKSNIKKLEFKLLISTWQVEHLQKHKYFKPSQPAEATGKSPIDSVSGANLNNSLDKTQMNHLPVAGNLIVHDTDCSEIFDRLRPPSGFYRIRPKLHQEPFLVYCDMEDGGGWTVFQRRRQGRVDFNRDWVDYRDGFGDFKLWNDEFWLGNEHIHSLLLEGRNLVKIDLMDWDGHKNHAYYENFRITNEADKYRLQYGRYSGKAGDALTGVGGMVEQWSSCLNSMQFSTRDQDNDRFLQGSCAQENEGGWWFNRCHAANLNGKFYHKGKYKAQYDNGVVWGTWKGLWYSLRHTTMKVRPLLFLDSVGSGLGEI
;
A
#
# COMPACT_ATOMS: atom_id res chain seq x y z
N MET A 1 87.77 -7.09 0.95
CA MET A 1 86.48 -6.47 0.58
C MET A 1 85.58 -7.42 -0.23
N ARG A 2 85.27 -8.62 0.28
CA ARG A 2 84.29 -9.55 -0.34
C ARG A 2 83.26 -10.12 0.66
N ASN A 3 83.47 -9.95 1.97
CA ASN A 3 82.54 -10.44 3.01
C ASN A 3 81.49 -9.42 3.50
N MET A 4 81.59 -8.14 3.15
CA MET A 4 80.59 -7.13 3.56
C MET A 4 79.39 -7.02 2.60
N ALA A 5 79.55 -7.44 1.35
CA ALA A 5 78.47 -7.44 0.36
C ALA A 5 77.47 -8.59 0.57
N VAL A 6 77.95 -9.75 1.06
CA VAL A 6 77.12 -10.94 1.32
C VAL A 6 76.20 -10.72 2.52
N ILE A 7 76.68 -10.05 3.56
CA ILE A 7 75.88 -9.73 4.76
C ILE A 7 74.78 -8.70 4.44
N GLY A 8 75.06 -7.74 3.55
CA GLY A 8 74.06 -6.76 3.09
C GLY A 8 72.94 -7.38 2.23
N PHE A 9 73.27 -8.39 1.43
CA PHE A 9 72.31 -9.14 0.63
C PHE A 9 71.41 -10.03 1.51
N ILE A 10 72.00 -10.75 2.47
CA ILE A 10 71.24 -11.61 3.41
C ILE A 10 70.28 -10.79 4.27
N LYS A 11 70.69 -9.61 4.75
CA LYS A 11 69.80 -8.71 5.52
C LYS A 11 68.62 -8.19 4.69
N LYS A 12 68.81 -7.89 3.41
CA LYS A 12 67.72 -7.45 2.51
C LYS A 12 66.76 -8.59 2.16
N VAL A 13 67.27 -9.81 1.97
CA VAL A 13 66.43 -11.00 1.71
C VAL A 13 65.64 -11.39 2.97
N MET A 14 66.25 -11.34 4.15
CA MET A 14 65.54 -11.58 5.41
C MET A 14 64.47 -10.52 5.71
N LEU A 15 64.74 -9.23 5.42
CA LEU A 15 63.76 -8.17 5.61
C LEU A 15 62.58 -8.29 4.62
N ALA A 16 62.86 -8.71 3.38
CA ALA A 16 61.83 -9.00 2.38
C ALA A 16 60.98 -10.23 2.76
N TRP A 17 61.59 -11.27 3.33
CA TRP A 17 60.88 -12.45 3.84
C TRP A 17 60.06 -12.14 5.09
N LEU A 18 60.55 -11.28 6.00
CA LEU A 18 59.79 -10.77 7.15
C LEU A 18 58.59 -9.91 6.71
N LEU A 19 58.77 -9.06 5.69
CA LEU A 19 57.67 -8.27 5.11
C LEU A 19 56.65 -9.15 4.37
N LEU A 20 57.09 -10.20 3.67
CA LEU A 20 56.20 -11.21 3.06
C LEU A 20 55.47 -12.05 4.10
N PHE A 21 56.09 -12.39 5.24
CA PHE A 21 55.44 -13.06 6.37
C PHE A 21 54.42 -12.15 7.06
N LEU A 22 54.74 -10.86 7.25
CA LEU A 22 53.82 -9.85 7.80
C LEU A 22 52.66 -9.51 6.86
N LEU A 23 52.84 -9.66 5.54
CA LEU A 23 51.78 -9.51 4.53
C LEU A 23 50.98 -10.81 4.28
N CYS A 24 51.47 -11.98 4.72
CA CYS A 24 50.76 -13.27 4.63
C CYS A 24 49.98 -13.66 5.89
N THR A 25 50.05 -12.90 6.99
CA THR A 25 49.26 -13.16 8.21
C THR A 25 47.89 -12.46 8.25
N THR A 26 47.40 -11.89 7.15
CA THR A 26 46.01 -11.41 7.03
C THR A 26 45.12 -12.31 6.15
N ALA A 27 45.62 -13.50 5.78
CA ALA A 27 44.86 -14.51 5.04
C ALA A 27 44.78 -15.84 5.82
N ALA A 28 44.09 -15.84 6.97
CA ALA A 28 43.40 -17.01 7.55
C ALA A 28 42.73 -16.66 8.89
N SER A 29 41.54 -16.08 8.85
CA SER A 29 40.44 -16.59 9.67
C SER A 29 39.12 -16.21 9.01
N SER A 30 38.66 -17.06 8.10
CA SER A 30 37.23 -17.24 7.90
C SER A 30 36.66 -17.81 9.20
N ALA A 31 36.44 -16.94 10.18
CA ALA A 31 35.46 -17.20 11.20
C ALA A 31 34.11 -17.18 10.48
N GLN A 32 33.67 -18.36 10.05
CA GLN A 32 32.27 -18.61 9.73
C GLN A 32 31.47 -18.22 10.98
N LEU A 33 30.91 -17.00 10.95
CA LEU A 33 29.82 -16.64 11.83
C LEU A 33 28.76 -17.72 11.66
N PRO A 34 28.38 -18.45 12.72
CA PRO A 34 27.36 -19.47 12.62
C PRO A 34 26.10 -18.80 12.08
N ALA A 35 25.49 -19.46 11.09
CA ALA A 35 24.25 -19.05 10.46
C ALA A 35 23.33 -18.45 11.52
N LYS A 36 23.11 -17.14 11.41
CA LYS A 36 22.25 -16.36 12.29
C LYS A 36 20.91 -17.08 12.34
N ASP A 37 20.66 -17.78 13.45
CA ASP A 37 19.39 -18.43 13.76
C ASP A 37 18.28 -17.48 13.32
N SER A 38 17.46 -17.95 12.38
CA SER A 38 16.50 -17.13 11.66
C SER A 38 15.43 -16.65 12.64
N CYS A 39 15.72 -15.56 13.34
CA CYS A 39 14.76 -14.81 14.13
C CYS A 39 13.80 -14.05 13.21
N TRP A 40 14.20 -13.85 11.94
CA TRP A 40 13.40 -13.17 10.92
C TRP A 40 12.02 -13.79 10.68
N PRO A 41 11.86 -15.11 10.47
CA PRO A 41 10.54 -15.75 10.40
C PRO A 41 9.70 -15.55 11.67
N LYS A 42 10.31 -15.60 12.86
CA LYS A 42 9.58 -15.43 14.12
C LYS A 42 9.15 -13.96 14.33
N ILE A 43 10.01 -13.02 13.95
CA ILE A 43 9.73 -11.57 14.00
C ILE A 43 8.64 -11.21 12.99
N SER A 44 8.65 -11.76 11.77
CA SER A 44 7.62 -11.46 10.77
C SER A 44 6.25 -12.02 11.19
N ILE A 45 6.20 -13.23 11.73
CA ILE A 45 4.99 -13.81 12.35
C ILE A 45 4.51 -12.92 13.50
N LEU A 46 5.42 -12.48 14.37
CA LEU A 46 5.07 -11.61 15.49
C LEU A 46 4.52 -10.25 15.02
N LYS A 47 5.15 -9.62 14.02
CA LYS A 47 4.66 -8.37 13.42
C LYS A 47 3.28 -8.53 12.80
N SER A 48 3.05 -9.60 12.04
CA SER A 48 1.75 -9.94 11.46
C SER A 48 0.69 -10.11 12.56
N ASN A 49 1.03 -10.83 13.63
CA ASN A 49 0.15 -11.00 14.79
C ASN A 49 -0.15 -9.66 15.50
N ILE A 50 0.85 -8.79 15.69
CA ILE A 50 0.67 -7.46 16.29
C ILE A 50 -0.27 -6.62 15.43
N LYS A 51 -0.04 -6.53 14.11
CA LYS A 51 -0.95 -5.82 13.19
C LYS A 51 -2.37 -6.37 13.26
N LYS A 52 -2.53 -7.69 13.27
CA LYS A 52 -3.83 -8.35 13.40
C LYS A 52 -4.51 -7.99 14.73
N LEU A 53 -3.75 -7.88 15.82
CA LEU A 53 -4.26 -7.46 17.13
C LEU A 53 -4.62 -5.98 17.15
N GLU A 54 -3.79 -5.09 16.60
CA GLU A 54 -4.09 -3.66 16.48
C GLU A 54 -5.36 -3.42 15.67
N PHE A 55 -5.51 -4.13 14.56
CA PHE A 55 -6.70 -4.07 13.71
C PHE A 55 -7.95 -4.60 14.44
N LYS A 56 -7.82 -5.72 15.16
CA LYS A 56 -8.90 -6.23 16.03
C LYS A 56 -9.27 -5.25 17.13
N LEU A 57 -8.28 -4.61 17.75
CA LEU A 57 -8.48 -3.61 18.81
C LEU A 57 -9.21 -2.39 18.27
N LEU A 58 -8.80 -1.89 17.10
CA LEU A 58 -9.45 -0.80 16.40
C LEU A 58 -10.91 -1.12 16.09
N ILE A 59 -11.18 -2.29 15.49
CA ILE A 59 -12.55 -2.76 15.22
C ILE A 59 -13.37 -2.89 16.50
N SER A 60 -12.81 -3.51 17.54
CA SER A 60 -13.52 -3.73 18.81
C SER A 60 -13.87 -2.41 19.47
N THR A 61 -12.94 -1.44 19.43
CA THR A 61 -13.16 -0.09 19.94
C THR A 61 -14.33 0.58 19.20
N TRP A 62 -14.36 0.49 17.87
CA TRP A 62 -15.47 1.01 17.07
C TRP A 62 -16.79 0.29 17.33
N GLN A 63 -16.79 -1.03 17.52
CA GLN A 63 -17.99 -1.79 17.87
C GLN A 63 -18.54 -1.33 19.22
N VAL A 64 -17.67 -1.12 20.21
CA VAL A 64 -18.06 -0.59 21.53
C VAL A 64 -18.63 0.82 21.39
N GLU A 65 -17.97 1.72 20.66
CA GLU A 65 -18.45 3.08 20.43
C GLU A 65 -19.80 3.12 19.69
N HIS A 66 -19.97 2.24 18.69
CA HIS A 66 -21.25 2.07 17.99
C HIS A 66 -22.35 1.60 18.94
N LEU A 67 -22.10 0.56 19.75
CA LEU A 67 -23.05 0.07 20.75
C LEU A 67 -23.41 1.14 21.80
N GLN A 68 -22.43 1.92 22.24
CA GLN A 68 -22.64 3.03 23.18
C GLN A 68 -23.49 4.15 22.56
N LYS A 69 -23.24 4.51 21.29
CA LYS A 69 -23.97 5.60 20.61
C LYS A 69 -25.38 5.19 20.17
N HIS A 70 -25.60 3.93 19.80
CA HIS A 70 -26.88 3.44 19.28
C HIS A 70 -27.78 2.76 20.32
N LYS A 71 -27.44 2.81 21.62
CA LYS A 71 -28.28 2.48 22.79
C LYS A 71 -29.33 1.37 22.55
N TYR A 72 -28.91 0.10 22.61
CA TYR A 72 -29.81 -1.01 22.96
C TYR A 72 -29.78 -1.39 24.45
N PHE A 73 -29.02 -0.67 25.28
CA PHE A 73 -29.07 -0.77 26.73
C PHE A 73 -29.57 0.55 27.35
N LYS A 74 -30.83 0.56 27.78
CA LYS A 74 -31.21 1.38 28.93
C LYS A 74 -30.73 0.61 30.17
N PRO A 75 -29.87 1.18 31.03
CA PRO A 75 -29.79 0.70 32.40
C PRO A 75 -31.19 0.82 32.98
N SER A 76 -31.78 -0.30 33.38
CA SER A 76 -32.99 -0.29 34.19
C SER A 76 -32.65 0.45 35.49
N GLN A 77 -33.05 1.70 35.62
CA GLN A 77 -33.11 2.33 36.94
C GLN A 77 -34.19 1.60 37.74
N PRO A 78 -33.92 1.20 39.00
CA PRO A 78 -34.98 0.78 39.90
C PRO A 78 -35.98 1.92 40.04
N ALA A 79 -37.27 1.57 39.97
CA ALA A 79 -38.35 2.52 40.15
C ALA A 79 -38.28 3.10 41.57
N GLU A 80 -37.94 4.38 41.68
CA GLU A 80 -38.34 5.20 42.83
C GLU A 80 -39.46 6.14 42.37
N ALA A 81 -40.65 5.85 42.86
CA ALA A 81 -41.81 6.70 42.74
C ALA A 81 -41.72 7.82 43.78
N THR A 82 -41.60 9.07 43.35
CA THR A 82 -42.30 10.21 43.97
C THR A 82 -42.43 11.32 42.95
N GLY A 83 -43.68 11.73 42.69
CA GLY A 83 -44.02 12.66 41.62
C GLY A 83 -43.77 14.13 41.94
N LYS A 84 -43.71 14.93 40.87
CA LYS A 84 -44.39 16.22 40.65
C LYS A 84 -43.86 16.84 39.34
N SER A 85 -44.76 17.40 38.56
CA SER A 85 -44.51 18.45 37.55
C SER A 85 -45.42 19.64 37.90
N PRO A 86 -45.36 20.81 37.24
CA PRO A 86 -44.36 21.36 36.29
C PRO A 86 -43.87 22.78 36.71
N ILE A 87 -42.99 23.43 35.95
CA ILE A 87 -43.05 24.86 35.49
C ILE A 87 -41.71 25.32 34.88
N ASP A 88 -41.85 26.12 33.82
CA ASP A 88 -40.87 26.76 32.94
C ASP A 88 -39.88 27.74 33.59
N SER A 89 -38.68 27.89 32.98
CA SER A 89 -38.18 29.13 32.34
C SER A 89 -36.64 29.25 32.29
N VAL A 90 -36.16 29.47 31.06
CA VAL A 90 -35.07 30.36 30.59
C VAL A 90 -33.77 30.47 31.39
N SER A 91 -32.62 30.23 30.73
CA SER A 91 -31.49 31.18 30.61
C SER A 91 -30.33 30.58 29.80
N GLY A 92 -29.78 31.38 28.88
CA GLY A 92 -28.80 30.96 27.90
C GLY A 92 -27.36 30.77 28.41
N ALA A 93 -26.57 30.11 27.58
CA ALA A 93 -25.13 30.28 27.54
C ALA A 93 -24.67 30.17 26.08
N ASN A 94 -24.10 31.27 25.60
CA ASN A 94 -23.35 31.34 24.36
C ASN A 94 -22.22 30.32 24.37
N LEU A 95 -22.07 29.57 23.28
CA LEU A 95 -20.80 28.98 22.88
C LEU A 95 -20.63 29.20 21.37
N ASN A 96 -20.19 30.40 21.03
CA ASN A 96 -19.38 30.59 19.84
C ASN A 96 -18.12 29.74 20.04
N ASN A 97 -17.94 28.71 19.24
CA ASN A 97 -16.61 28.23 18.92
C ASN A 97 -16.60 27.66 17.49
N SER A 98 -15.98 28.47 16.63
CA SER A 98 -15.07 28.09 15.55
C SER A 98 -15.32 26.73 14.92
N LEU A 99 -15.85 26.77 13.70
CA LEU A 99 -15.91 25.68 12.74
C LEU A 99 -14.50 25.23 12.37
N ASP A 100 -13.89 24.38 13.21
CA ASP A 100 -12.64 23.70 12.88
C ASP A 100 -12.94 22.52 11.94
N LYS A 101 -12.70 22.74 10.65
CA LYS A 101 -12.96 21.80 9.54
C LYS A 101 -11.92 20.67 9.42
N THR A 102 -11.25 20.26 10.51
CA THR A 102 -10.15 19.28 10.44
C THR A 102 -10.35 17.95 11.16
N GLN A 103 -11.55 17.67 11.68
CA GLN A 103 -11.85 16.36 12.27
C GLN A 103 -13.19 15.83 11.72
N MET A 104 -13.19 14.65 11.10
CA MET A 104 -14.43 13.96 10.75
C MET A 104 -15.21 13.69 12.05
N ASN A 105 -16.21 14.52 12.35
CA ASN A 105 -17.14 14.34 13.47
C ASN A 105 -18.21 13.26 13.20
N HIS A 106 -18.09 12.51 12.10
CA HIS A 106 -18.82 11.28 11.90
C HIS A 106 -17.84 10.12 12.06
N LEU A 107 -18.10 9.27 13.06
CA LEU A 107 -17.52 7.92 13.10
C LEU A 107 -17.65 7.29 11.71
N PRO A 108 -16.67 6.47 11.27
CA PRO A 108 -16.87 5.65 10.08
C PRO A 108 -18.19 4.89 10.25
N VAL A 109 -19.00 4.83 9.19
CA VAL A 109 -20.28 4.13 9.13
C VAL A 109 -20.03 2.61 9.14
N ALA A 110 -19.35 2.11 10.18
CA ALA A 110 -19.18 0.71 10.48
C ALA A 110 -20.39 0.27 11.32
N GLY A 111 -21.56 0.33 10.68
CA GLY A 111 -22.87 0.30 11.34
C GLY A 111 -23.53 -1.07 11.49
N ASN A 112 -22.88 -2.20 11.16
CA ASN A 112 -23.48 -3.52 11.36
C ASN A 112 -22.49 -4.49 12.01
N LEU A 113 -22.94 -5.17 13.07
CA LEU A 113 -22.20 -6.25 13.74
C LEU A 113 -21.96 -7.44 12.79
N ILE A 114 -22.83 -7.59 11.79
CA ILE A 114 -22.78 -8.63 10.77
C ILE A 114 -22.40 -7.99 9.43
N VAL A 115 -21.29 -8.44 8.84
CA VAL A 115 -20.78 -7.94 7.57
C VAL A 115 -21.06 -8.98 6.49
N HIS A 116 -21.90 -8.60 5.53
CA HIS A 116 -22.26 -9.43 4.37
C HIS A 116 -21.81 -8.81 3.05
N ASP A 117 -21.64 -7.48 3.00
CA ASP A 117 -21.32 -6.78 1.77
C ASP A 117 -19.93 -7.22 1.27
N THR A 118 -19.84 -7.67 0.01
CA THR A 118 -18.63 -8.25 -0.57
C THR A 118 -17.57 -7.18 -0.89
N ASP A 119 -18.02 -6.01 -1.30
CA ASP A 119 -17.19 -4.85 -1.62
C ASP A 119 -17.94 -3.52 -1.37
N CYS A 120 -17.31 -2.39 -1.74
CA CYS A 120 -17.90 -1.07 -1.56
C CYS A 120 -19.09 -0.80 -2.48
N SER A 121 -19.22 -1.53 -3.59
CA SER A 121 -20.30 -1.35 -4.56
C SER A 121 -21.63 -1.84 -3.98
N GLU A 122 -21.64 -3.00 -3.31
CA GLU A 122 -22.84 -3.48 -2.60
C GLU A 122 -23.26 -2.54 -1.46
N ILE A 123 -22.30 -2.01 -0.71
CA ILE A 123 -22.57 -0.99 0.32
C ILE A 123 -23.22 0.25 -0.29
N PHE A 124 -22.69 0.72 -1.42
CA PHE A 124 -23.21 1.91 -2.11
C PHE A 124 -24.62 1.68 -2.65
N ASP A 125 -24.87 0.54 -3.29
CA ASP A 125 -26.19 0.20 -3.84
C ASP A 125 -27.27 0.14 -2.74
N ARG A 126 -26.90 -0.39 -1.57
CA ARG A 126 -27.80 -0.55 -0.43
C ARG A 126 -28.06 0.74 0.34
N LEU A 127 -27.02 1.54 0.59
CA LEU A 127 -27.09 2.66 1.56
C LEU A 127 -26.77 4.03 0.98
N ARG A 128 -26.08 4.10 -0.17
CA ARG A 128 -25.45 5.32 -0.71
C ARG A 128 -24.76 6.18 0.37
N PRO A 129 -23.88 5.60 1.20
CA PRO A 129 -23.32 6.31 2.34
C PRO A 129 -22.17 7.24 1.88
N PRO A 130 -21.68 8.17 2.73
CA PRO A 130 -20.55 9.02 2.39
C PRO A 130 -19.23 8.22 2.26
N SER A 131 -18.22 8.80 1.60
CA SER A 131 -16.88 8.18 1.53
C SER A 131 -16.29 7.99 2.93
N GLY A 132 -15.60 6.87 3.15
CA GLY A 132 -15.06 6.53 4.46
C GLY A 132 -14.55 5.11 4.57
N PHE A 133 -14.16 4.70 5.78
CA PHE A 133 -13.75 3.32 6.04
C PHE A 133 -14.96 2.44 6.39
N TYR A 134 -15.05 1.29 5.73
CA TYR A 134 -16.11 0.31 5.89
C TYR A 134 -15.53 -1.09 6.02
N ARG A 135 -16.28 -1.98 6.67
CA ARG A 135 -15.93 -3.40 6.71
C ARG A 135 -16.63 -4.12 5.57
N ILE A 136 -15.87 -4.93 4.83
CA ILE A 136 -16.38 -5.78 3.76
C ILE A 136 -15.96 -7.22 3.99
N ARG A 137 -16.65 -8.15 3.33
CA ARG A 137 -16.36 -9.58 3.39
C ARG A 137 -16.49 -10.20 1.99
N PRO A 138 -15.45 -10.11 1.15
CA PRO A 138 -15.49 -10.65 -0.22
C PRO A 138 -15.81 -12.14 -0.27
N LYS A 139 -15.32 -12.92 0.70
CA LYS A 139 -15.53 -14.37 0.77
C LYS A 139 -16.19 -14.78 2.08
N LEU A 140 -17.19 -15.67 2.00
CA LEU A 140 -17.92 -16.19 3.17
C LEU A 140 -17.01 -16.85 4.21
N HIS A 141 -15.91 -17.48 3.82
CA HIS A 141 -14.98 -18.13 4.75
C HIS A 141 -13.84 -17.22 5.24
N GLN A 142 -13.78 -15.97 4.78
CA GLN A 142 -12.78 -15.00 5.21
C GLN A 142 -13.33 -14.09 6.32
N GLU A 143 -12.45 -13.67 7.22
CA GLU A 143 -12.76 -12.64 8.21
C GLU A 143 -12.99 -11.27 7.52
N PRO A 144 -14.03 -10.52 7.90
CA PRO A 144 -14.24 -9.19 7.35
C PRO A 144 -13.10 -8.24 7.68
N PHE A 145 -12.65 -7.47 6.69
CA PHE A 145 -11.57 -6.50 6.82
C PHE A 145 -12.02 -5.10 6.39
N LEU A 146 -11.21 -4.10 6.73
CA LEU A 146 -11.53 -2.69 6.57
C LEU A 146 -10.97 -2.20 5.23
N VAL A 147 -11.78 -1.45 4.52
CA VAL A 147 -11.40 -0.80 3.26
C VAL A 147 -11.87 0.64 3.27
N TYR A 148 -11.21 1.49 2.50
CA TYR A 148 -11.76 2.80 2.21
C TYR A 148 -12.69 2.70 0.99
N CYS A 149 -13.95 3.06 1.18
CA CYS A 149 -14.92 3.20 0.10
C CYS A 149 -14.95 4.66 -0.37
N ASP A 150 -14.62 4.88 -1.63
CA ASP A 150 -14.84 6.15 -2.32
C ASP A 150 -16.23 6.13 -2.96
N MET A 151 -17.12 6.91 -2.38
CA MET A 151 -18.53 7.02 -2.75
C MET A 151 -18.82 8.30 -3.55
N GLU A 152 -17.82 9.15 -3.78
CA GLU A 152 -17.96 10.46 -4.43
C GLU A 152 -17.70 10.39 -5.95
N ASP A 153 -16.84 9.47 -6.39
CA ASP A 153 -16.48 9.30 -7.81
C ASP A 153 -17.43 8.34 -8.56
N GLY A 154 -18.72 8.68 -8.57
CA GLY A 154 -19.76 7.82 -9.14
C GLY A 154 -20.07 6.57 -8.31
N GLY A 155 -19.60 6.52 -7.06
CA GLY A 155 -20.02 5.52 -6.07
C GLY A 155 -19.32 4.16 -6.14
N GLY A 156 -19.22 3.50 -4.99
CA GLY A 156 -18.95 2.06 -4.93
C GLY A 156 -17.50 1.62 -5.18
N TRP A 157 -16.52 2.51 -5.09
CA TRP A 157 -15.12 2.14 -5.31
C TRP A 157 -14.44 1.64 -4.04
N THR A 158 -13.82 0.47 -4.11
CA THR A 158 -12.94 -0.05 -3.05
C THR A 158 -11.51 0.36 -3.33
N VAL A 159 -10.96 1.23 -2.49
CA VAL A 159 -9.57 1.72 -2.63
C VAL A 159 -8.61 0.71 -2.01
N PHE A 160 -7.60 0.29 -2.78
CA PHE A 160 -6.59 -0.67 -2.30
C PHE A 160 -5.16 -0.11 -2.24
N GLN A 161 -4.92 1.05 -2.87
CA GLN A 161 -3.67 1.78 -2.76
C GLN A 161 -3.95 3.28 -2.74
N ARG A 162 -3.22 4.00 -1.88
CA ARG A 162 -3.28 5.47 -1.84
C ARG A 162 -1.93 6.09 -1.45
N ARG A 163 -1.47 7.07 -2.25
CA ARG A 163 -0.33 7.97 -1.97
C ARG A 163 -0.77 9.42 -2.05
N ARG A 164 -0.24 10.28 -1.19
CA ARG A 164 -0.66 11.68 -1.04
C ARG A 164 0.37 12.61 -0.40
N GLN A 165 1.04 12.17 0.66
CA GLN A 165 1.89 13.02 1.50
C GLN A 165 3.28 12.42 1.80
N GLY A 166 3.51 11.14 1.48
CA GLY A 166 4.77 10.46 1.78
C GLY A 166 4.99 10.21 3.27
N ARG A 167 3.92 10.02 4.05
CA ARG A 167 3.97 9.72 5.48
C ARG A 167 4.28 8.25 5.75
N VAL A 168 3.86 7.37 4.84
CA VAL A 168 4.07 5.93 4.96
C VAL A 168 5.21 5.51 4.04
N ASP A 169 6.17 4.77 4.60
CA ASP A 169 7.23 4.13 3.83
C ASP A 169 6.69 2.89 3.10
N PHE A 170 6.85 2.87 1.77
CA PHE A 170 6.45 1.77 0.88
C PHE A 170 7.62 0.83 0.55
N ASN A 171 8.85 1.09 1.01
CA ASN A 171 9.97 0.16 0.87
C ASN A 171 9.89 -0.98 1.89
N ARG A 172 8.89 -1.85 1.70
CA ARG A 172 8.50 -2.91 2.62
C ARG A 172 8.88 -4.30 2.11
N ASP A 173 8.89 -5.25 3.05
CA ASP A 173 9.15 -6.66 2.76
C ASP A 173 7.90 -7.39 2.23
N TRP A 174 8.09 -8.64 1.80
CA TRP A 174 7.02 -9.46 1.22
C TRP A 174 5.82 -9.62 2.15
N VAL A 175 6.08 -9.87 3.44
CA VAL A 175 5.04 -10.09 4.45
C VAL A 175 4.21 -8.83 4.66
N ASP A 176 4.85 -7.66 4.72
CA ASP A 176 4.15 -6.39 4.81
C ASP A 176 3.28 -6.15 3.56
N TYR A 177 3.76 -6.42 2.35
CA TYR A 177 2.96 -6.27 1.12
C TYR A 177 1.84 -7.30 0.99
N ARG A 178 2.05 -8.52 1.51
CA ARG A 178 1.04 -9.56 1.58
C ARG A 178 -0.11 -9.18 2.51
N ASP A 179 0.22 -8.81 3.74
CA ASP A 179 -0.75 -8.56 4.82
C ASP A 179 -1.33 -7.14 4.78
N GLY A 180 -0.64 -6.20 4.12
CA GLY A 180 -1.00 -4.80 4.06
C GLY A 180 -0.29 -3.94 5.10
N PHE A 181 -0.23 -2.63 4.83
CA PHE A 181 0.41 -1.65 5.69
C PHE A 181 -0.12 -0.24 5.43
N GLY A 182 0.21 0.68 6.35
CA GLY A 182 -0.19 2.08 6.31
C GLY A 182 -1.22 2.41 7.37
N ASP A 183 -1.79 3.60 7.25
CA ASP A 183 -2.76 4.12 8.21
C ASP A 183 -4.18 3.96 7.63
N PHE A 184 -5.12 3.50 8.47
CA PHE A 184 -6.52 3.29 8.11
C PHE A 184 -7.45 4.08 9.05
N LYS A 185 -7.05 5.30 9.41
CA LYS A 185 -7.69 6.12 10.45
C LYS A 185 -8.35 7.36 9.86
N LEU A 186 -7.69 8.02 8.93
CA LEU A 186 -8.11 9.27 8.30
C LEU A 186 -8.32 9.08 6.81
N TRP A 187 -9.22 9.89 6.25
CA TRP A 187 -9.53 9.89 4.82
C TRP A 187 -8.32 10.21 3.92
N ASN A 188 -7.29 10.87 4.45
CA ASN A 188 -6.09 11.28 3.72
C ASN A 188 -4.86 10.42 4.03
N ASP A 189 -5.06 9.28 4.69
CA ASP A 189 -4.00 8.34 5.00
C ASP A 189 -3.47 7.63 3.74
N GLU A 190 -2.27 7.07 3.87
CA GLU A 190 -1.60 6.29 2.83
C GLU A 190 -1.54 4.84 3.26
N PHE A 191 -1.84 3.95 2.33
CA PHE A 191 -1.84 2.52 2.64
C PHE A 191 -1.69 1.68 1.38
N TRP A 192 -1.28 0.44 1.62
CA TRP A 192 -1.42 -0.69 0.73
C TRP A 192 -2.31 -1.72 1.42
N LEU A 193 -3.43 -2.08 0.80
CA LEU A 193 -4.45 -2.93 1.41
C LEU A 193 -3.94 -4.34 1.75
N GLY A 194 -2.92 -4.82 1.02
CA GLY A 194 -2.37 -6.16 1.17
C GLY A 194 -2.75 -7.06 0.00
N ASN A 195 -1.79 -7.80 -0.53
CA ASN A 195 -1.99 -8.62 -1.73
C ASN A 195 -3.03 -9.73 -1.51
N GLU A 196 -3.15 -10.29 -0.31
CA GLU A 196 -4.20 -11.29 0.00
C GLU A 196 -5.61 -10.71 -0.06
N HIS A 197 -5.78 -9.48 0.44
CA HIS A 197 -7.03 -8.74 0.38
C HIS A 197 -7.37 -8.31 -1.04
N ILE A 198 -6.38 -7.81 -1.79
CA ILE A 198 -6.52 -7.42 -3.20
C ILE A 198 -6.87 -8.64 -4.06
N HIS A 199 -6.20 -9.79 -3.85
CA HIS A 199 -6.49 -11.02 -4.56
C HIS A 199 -7.92 -11.47 -4.31
N SER A 200 -8.38 -11.41 -3.06
CA SER A 200 -9.74 -11.78 -2.70
C SER A 200 -10.79 -10.87 -3.31
N LEU A 201 -10.51 -9.56 -3.44
CA LEU A 201 -11.38 -8.60 -4.14
C LEU A 201 -11.45 -8.85 -5.65
N LEU A 202 -10.34 -9.22 -6.27
CA LEU A 202 -10.23 -9.31 -7.73
C LEU A 202 -10.50 -10.72 -8.30
N LEU A 203 -10.67 -11.73 -7.45
CA LEU A 203 -10.81 -13.13 -7.85
C LEU A 203 -12.10 -13.37 -8.64
N GLU A 204 -13.20 -12.79 -8.19
CA GLU A 204 -14.53 -13.04 -8.73
C GLU A 204 -14.99 -11.91 -9.66
N GLY A 205 -15.79 -12.27 -10.66
CA GLY A 205 -16.37 -11.32 -11.60
C GLY A 205 -15.41 -10.70 -12.62
N ARG A 206 -15.92 -9.66 -13.28
CA ARG A 206 -15.15 -8.76 -14.15
C ARG A 206 -14.93 -7.47 -13.38
N ASN A 207 -13.68 -7.16 -13.11
CA ASN A 207 -13.30 -6.00 -12.30
C ASN A 207 -12.78 -4.87 -13.18
N LEU A 208 -13.16 -3.65 -12.84
CA LEU A 208 -12.63 -2.42 -13.41
C LEU A 208 -11.76 -1.76 -12.35
N VAL A 209 -10.49 -1.54 -12.68
CA VAL A 209 -9.60 -0.74 -11.83
C VAL A 209 -9.45 0.64 -12.42
N LYS A 210 -9.69 1.66 -11.59
CA LYS A 210 -9.39 3.07 -11.88
C LYS A 210 -8.15 3.47 -11.11
N ILE A 211 -7.23 4.13 -11.80
CA ILE A 211 -6.01 4.71 -11.25
C ILE A 211 -6.11 6.22 -11.42
N ASP A 212 -6.27 6.93 -10.30
CA ASP A 212 -6.28 8.39 -10.26
C ASP A 212 -4.88 8.92 -9.97
N LEU A 213 -4.45 9.92 -10.74
CA LEU A 213 -3.13 10.51 -10.68
C LEU A 213 -3.24 12.04 -10.52
N MET A 214 -2.39 12.65 -9.70
CA MET A 214 -2.27 14.10 -9.57
C MET A 214 -0.80 14.53 -9.53
N ASP A 215 -0.49 15.58 -10.30
CA ASP A 215 0.82 16.22 -10.26
C ASP A 215 0.91 17.29 -9.16
N TRP A 216 2.07 17.94 -9.04
CA TRP A 216 2.27 18.96 -8.00
C TRP A 216 1.58 20.29 -8.28
N ASP A 217 1.23 20.52 -9.55
CA ASP A 217 0.50 21.71 -10.02
C ASP A 217 -1.03 21.54 -9.89
N GLY A 218 -1.49 20.36 -9.47
CA GLY A 218 -2.90 20.04 -9.26
C GLY A 218 -3.62 19.50 -10.49
N HIS A 219 -2.92 19.27 -11.60
CA HIS A 219 -3.50 18.61 -12.76
C HIS A 219 -3.79 17.15 -12.42
N LYS A 220 -4.97 16.69 -12.83
CA LYS A 220 -5.42 15.31 -12.60
C LYS A 220 -5.42 14.55 -13.91
N ASN A 221 -5.12 13.27 -13.82
CA ASN A 221 -5.27 12.33 -14.92
C ASN A 221 -5.72 10.97 -14.39
N HIS A 222 -6.24 10.12 -15.27
CA HIS A 222 -6.71 8.79 -14.86
C HIS A 222 -6.46 7.73 -15.93
N ALA A 223 -6.37 6.48 -15.47
CA ALA A 223 -6.31 5.28 -16.29
C ALA A 223 -7.31 4.25 -15.78
N TYR A 224 -7.96 3.54 -16.70
CA TYR A 224 -8.86 2.44 -16.44
C TYR A 224 -8.29 1.16 -17.05
N TYR A 225 -8.42 0.05 -16.31
CA TYR A 225 -8.05 -1.27 -16.77
C TYR A 225 -9.20 -2.25 -16.49
N GLU A 226 -9.75 -2.82 -17.56
CA GLU A 226 -10.76 -3.87 -17.48
C GLU A 226 -10.13 -5.23 -17.17
N ASN A 227 -10.90 -6.14 -16.56
CA ASN A 227 -10.46 -7.50 -16.22
C ASN A 227 -9.14 -7.53 -15.42
N PHE A 228 -8.92 -6.52 -14.57
CA PHE A 228 -7.75 -6.46 -13.71
C PHE A 228 -7.84 -7.56 -12.65
N ARG A 229 -6.80 -8.37 -12.53
CA ARG A 229 -6.73 -9.55 -11.66
C ARG A 229 -5.32 -9.74 -11.14
N ILE A 230 -5.22 -10.34 -9.96
CA ILE A 230 -3.96 -10.88 -9.45
C ILE A 230 -4.14 -12.33 -9.04
N THR A 231 -3.13 -13.16 -9.26
CA THR A 231 -3.13 -14.55 -8.80
C THR A 231 -2.88 -14.65 -7.29
N ASN A 232 -2.84 -15.84 -6.74
CA ASN A 232 -2.60 -16.07 -5.31
C ASN A 232 -1.10 -16.00 -4.96
N GLU A 233 -0.75 -16.19 -3.68
CA GLU A 233 0.64 -16.18 -3.22
C GLU A 233 1.52 -17.25 -3.90
N ALA A 234 0.95 -18.41 -4.25
CA ALA A 234 1.67 -19.52 -4.88
C ALA A 234 2.23 -19.13 -6.26
N ASP A 235 1.50 -18.30 -7.01
CA ASP A 235 1.96 -17.69 -8.26
C ASP A 235 2.40 -16.22 -8.07
N LYS A 236 2.78 -15.87 -6.84
CA LYS A 236 3.41 -14.58 -6.51
C LYS A 236 2.58 -13.36 -6.91
N TYR A 237 1.26 -13.43 -6.75
CA TYR A 237 0.33 -12.33 -7.04
C TYR A 237 0.48 -11.76 -8.45
N ARG A 238 0.71 -12.62 -9.45
CA ARG A 238 0.91 -12.24 -10.83
C ARG A 238 -0.21 -11.34 -11.34
N LEU A 239 0.17 -10.19 -11.90
CA LEU A 239 -0.77 -9.22 -12.47
C LEU A 239 -1.29 -9.66 -13.83
N GLN A 240 -2.58 -9.49 -14.05
CA GLN A 240 -3.23 -9.61 -15.35
C GLN A 240 -4.23 -8.47 -15.51
N TYR A 241 -4.30 -7.90 -16.70
CA TYR A 241 -5.34 -6.93 -17.04
C TYR A 241 -5.64 -7.01 -18.54
N GLY A 242 -6.85 -6.55 -18.89
CA GLY A 242 -7.36 -6.49 -20.24
C GLY A 242 -7.24 -5.09 -20.83
N ARG A 243 -8.37 -4.58 -21.35
CA ARG A 243 -8.40 -3.34 -22.12
C ARG A 243 -8.10 -2.11 -21.25
N TYR A 244 -7.22 -1.25 -21.75
CA TYR A 244 -6.95 0.08 -21.22
C TYR A 244 -7.93 1.12 -21.79
N SER A 245 -8.31 2.10 -20.97
CA SER A 245 -8.90 3.37 -21.41
C SER A 245 -8.49 4.51 -20.45
N GLY A 246 -8.61 5.76 -20.89
CA GLY A 246 -8.29 6.93 -20.07
C GLY A 246 -7.28 7.88 -20.71
N LYS A 247 -6.98 8.97 -20.00
CA LYS A 247 -6.21 10.11 -20.51
C LYS A 247 -4.74 10.12 -20.03
N ALA A 248 -4.35 9.20 -19.14
CA ALA A 248 -3.00 9.14 -18.56
C ALA A 248 -1.96 8.41 -19.42
N GLY A 249 -2.41 7.74 -20.49
CA GLY A 249 -1.60 6.80 -21.27
C GLY A 249 -1.42 5.46 -20.55
N ASP A 250 -1.19 4.41 -21.33
CA ASP A 250 -1.06 3.03 -20.84
C ASP A 250 0.37 2.72 -20.38
N ALA A 251 0.72 3.19 -19.19
CA ALA A 251 2.04 2.93 -18.62
C ALA A 251 2.20 1.51 -18.07
N LEU A 252 1.11 0.74 -17.84
CA LEU A 252 1.23 -0.64 -17.39
C LEU A 252 1.70 -1.55 -18.54
N THR A 253 1.31 -1.25 -19.79
CA THR A 253 1.74 -1.99 -20.98
C THR A 253 3.15 -1.62 -21.45
N GLY A 254 3.73 -0.54 -20.92
CA GLY A 254 5.10 -0.09 -21.21
C GLY A 254 5.16 1.16 -22.09
N VAL A 255 6.36 1.73 -22.22
CA VAL A 255 6.63 2.95 -22.99
C VAL A 255 7.80 2.70 -23.94
N GLY A 256 7.84 3.40 -25.07
CA GLY A 256 9.00 3.41 -25.98
C GLY A 256 8.90 2.42 -27.14
N GLY A 257 10.05 2.00 -27.65
CA GLY A 257 10.11 1.02 -28.74
C GLY A 257 9.74 -0.41 -28.30
N MET A 258 9.61 -1.36 -29.23
CA MET A 258 9.16 -2.73 -28.93
C MET A 258 9.92 -3.40 -27.76
N VAL A 259 11.24 -3.21 -27.68
CA VAL A 259 12.09 -3.81 -26.65
C VAL A 259 11.88 -3.14 -25.28
N GLU A 260 11.77 -1.82 -25.24
CA GLU A 260 11.55 -1.04 -24.02
C GLU A 260 10.14 -1.31 -23.47
N GLN A 261 9.15 -1.35 -24.36
CA GLN A 261 7.78 -1.68 -24.03
C GLN A 261 7.70 -3.10 -23.46
N TRP A 262 8.32 -4.11 -24.11
CA TRP A 262 8.34 -5.47 -23.57
C TRP A 262 9.03 -5.57 -22.21
N SER A 263 10.12 -4.82 -22.00
CA SER A 263 10.90 -4.83 -20.76
C SER A 263 10.21 -4.08 -19.61
N SER A 264 9.33 -3.12 -19.92
CA SER A 264 8.61 -2.31 -18.94
C SER A 264 7.14 -2.71 -18.74
N CYS A 265 6.63 -3.62 -19.57
CA CYS A 265 5.28 -4.15 -19.48
C CYS A 265 5.10 -4.98 -18.19
N LEU A 266 4.07 -4.63 -17.42
CA LEU A 266 3.75 -5.25 -16.13
C LEU A 266 2.73 -6.37 -16.27
N ASN A 267 2.12 -6.56 -17.46
CA ASN A 267 1.17 -7.64 -17.68
C ASN A 267 1.86 -9.00 -17.56
N SER A 268 1.24 -9.92 -16.82
CA SER A 268 1.78 -11.25 -16.48
C SER A 268 3.05 -11.23 -15.63
N MET A 269 3.42 -10.09 -15.03
CA MET A 269 4.56 -10.02 -14.11
C MET A 269 4.17 -10.46 -12.71
N GLN A 270 5.08 -11.15 -12.04
CA GLN A 270 4.95 -11.50 -10.63
C GLN A 270 5.26 -10.27 -9.77
N PHE A 271 4.71 -10.26 -8.56
CA PHE A 271 5.03 -9.23 -7.59
C PHE A 271 6.42 -9.46 -7.01
N SER A 272 7.20 -8.41 -6.83
CA SER A 272 8.53 -8.46 -6.23
C SER A 272 8.64 -7.43 -5.10
N THR A 273 9.38 -7.77 -4.06
CA THR A 273 9.75 -6.89 -2.94
C THR A 273 11.25 -6.98 -2.71
N ARG A 274 11.81 -6.09 -1.88
CA ARG A 274 13.27 -6.04 -1.62
C ARG A 274 13.88 -7.37 -1.14
N ASP A 275 13.07 -8.23 -0.53
CA ASP A 275 13.42 -9.54 0.04
C ASP A 275 12.88 -10.74 -0.75
N GLN A 276 12.07 -10.52 -1.80
CA GLN A 276 11.61 -11.56 -2.73
C GLN A 276 11.67 -11.05 -4.16
N ASP A 277 12.68 -11.50 -4.89
CA ASP A 277 12.87 -11.17 -6.29
C ASP A 277 12.16 -12.17 -7.20
N ASN A 278 11.12 -11.70 -7.88
CA ASN A 278 10.38 -12.43 -8.91
C ASN A 278 10.31 -11.63 -10.22
N ASP A 279 11.23 -10.68 -10.43
CA ASP A 279 11.27 -9.86 -11.64
C ASP A 279 12.10 -10.52 -12.76
N ARG A 280 12.23 -9.86 -13.91
CA ARG A 280 12.96 -10.39 -15.08
C ARG A 280 14.34 -9.78 -15.24
N PHE A 281 14.82 -9.05 -14.24
CA PHE A 281 16.10 -8.36 -14.31
C PHE A 281 17.24 -9.22 -13.77
N LEU A 282 17.79 -10.07 -14.65
CA LEU A 282 18.85 -11.03 -14.29
C LEU A 282 20.13 -10.43 -13.67
N GLN A 283 20.39 -9.13 -13.84
CA GLN A 283 21.61 -8.48 -13.36
C GLN A 283 21.47 -7.84 -11.97
N GLY A 284 20.27 -7.79 -11.41
CA GLY A 284 20.00 -7.09 -10.15
C GLY A 284 18.61 -7.42 -9.62
N SER A 285 18.02 -6.50 -8.88
CA SER A 285 16.64 -6.63 -8.40
C SER A 285 15.94 -5.29 -8.54
N CYS A 286 14.87 -5.25 -9.34
CA CYS A 286 14.11 -4.03 -9.58
C CYS A 286 13.49 -3.49 -8.29
N ALA A 287 13.02 -4.37 -7.40
CA ALA A 287 12.43 -3.94 -6.12
C ALA A 287 13.47 -3.29 -5.19
N GLN A 288 14.74 -3.73 -5.24
CA GLN A 288 15.82 -3.11 -4.47
C GLN A 288 16.23 -1.75 -5.05
N GLU A 289 16.35 -1.63 -6.37
CA GLU A 289 16.69 -0.37 -7.04
C GLU A 289 15.56 0.67 -6.92
N ASN A 290 14.31 0.21 -7.00
CA ASN A 290 13.13 1.07 -7.03
C ASN A 290 12.48 1.33 -5.65
N GLU A 291 13.08 0.81 -4.58
CA GLU A 291 12.67 1.04 -3.18
C GLU A 291 11.16 0.84 -2.92
N GLY A 292 10.57 -0.23 -3.45
CA GLY A 292 9.15 -0.52 -3.30
C GLY A 292 8.77 -1.93 -3.75
N GLY A 293 7.56 -2.36 -3.40
CA GLY A 293 6.97 -3.60 -3.91
C GLY A 293 6.04 -3.35 -5.10
N TRP A 294 6.24 -4.07 -6.20
CA TRP A 294 5.48 -3.88 -7.43
C TRP A 294 5.54 -5.11 -8.35
N TRP A 295 4.72 -5.12 -9.41
CA TRP A 295 4.77 -6.11 -10.48
C TRP A 295 5.91 -5.82 -11.46
N PHE A 296 7.15 -5.78 -10.97
CA PHE A 296 8.31 -5.41 -11.77
C PHE A 296 8.63 -6.41 -12.90
N ASN A 297 9.14 -5.88 -14.00
CA ASN A 297 9.69 -6.61 -15.13
C ASN A 297 11.20 -6.32 -15.24
N ARG A 298 11.59 -5.36 -16.10
CA ARG A 298 12.97 -4.88 -16.28
C ARG A 298 13.04 -3.38 -16.65
N CYS A 299 12.71 -2.45 -15.76
CA CYS A 299 12.05 -2.67 -14.47
C CYS A 299 10.57 -2.30 -14.52
N HIS A 300 10.24 -1.09 -14.98
CA HIS A 300 8.87 -0.62 -15.06
C HIS A 300 8.72 0.59 -16.00
N ALA A 301 7.49 0.89 -16.39
CA ALA A 301 7.08 2.17 -16.96
C ALA A 301 6.16 2.96 -16.03
N ALA A 302 5.68 2.32 -14.96
CA ALA A 302 4.91 2.91 -13.89
C ALA A 302 5.29 2.24 -12.58
N ASN A 303 5.49 3.04 -11.55
CA ASN A 303 5.73 2.58 -10.19
C ASN A 303 5.01 3.50 -9.21
N LEU A 304 3.79 3.12 -8.80
CA LEU A 304 2.98 3.91 -7.87
C LEU A 304 3.39 3.67 -6.40
N ASN A 305 4.21 2.65 -6.15
CA ASN A 305 4.70 2.25 -4.84
C ASN A 305 6.13 2.71 -4.56
N GLY A 306 6.74 3.45 -5.48
CA GLY A 306 8.10 3.98 -5.33
C GLY A 306 8.23 5.01 -4.21
N LYS A 307 9.46 5.50 -4.07
CA LYS A 307 9.83 6.52 -3.10
C LYS A 307 9.08 7.83 -3.36
N PHE A 308 8.58 8.43 -2.29
CA PHE A 308 7.81 9.68 -2.40
C PHE A 308 8.76 10.88 -2.49
N TYR A 309 8.99 11.40 -3.69
CA TYR A 309 9.75 12.65 -3.88
C TYR A 309 8.82 13.86 -3.88
N HIS A 310 9.12 14.82 -3.01
CA HIS A 310 8.40 16.09 -2.98
C HIS A 310 8.74 16.97 -4.19
N LYS A 311 7.79 17.81 -4.63
CA LYS A 311 7.96 18.83 -5.70
C LYS A 311 8.11 18.28 -7.13
N GLY A 312 7.80 17.00 -7.35
CA GLY A 312 7.68 16.44 -8.70
C GLY A 312 9.01 15.97 -9.25
N LYS A 313 9.78 16.88 -9.85
CA LYS A 313 11.06 16.55 -10.48
C LYS A 313 12.08 16.15 -9.42
N TYR A 314 12.77 15.03 -9.64
CA TYR A 314 13.80 14.53 -8.73
C TYR A 314 15.04 14.07 -9.47
N LYS A 315 16.15 13.96 -8.73
CA LYS A 315 17.41 13.37 -9.19
C LYS A 315 17.82 12.30 -8.18
N ALA A 316 18.06 11.10 -8.66
CA ALA A 316 18.46 9.95 -7.86
C ALA A 316 19.33 9.02 -8.73
N GLN A 317 19.86 7.97 -8.12
CA GLN A 317 20.63 6.95 -8.86
C GLN A 317 19.74 6.18 -9.85
N TYR A 318 18.49 5.92 -9.45
CA TYR A 318 17.48 5.22 -10.24
C TYR A 318 16.20 6.05 -10.31
N ASP A 319 15.33 5.74 -11.25
CA ASP A 319 14.01 6.33 -11.45
C ASP A 319 12.94 5.73 -10.50
N ASN A 320 13.28 5.72 -9.21
CA ASN A 320 12.56 5.03 -8.14
C ASN A 320 11.42 5.84 -7.49
N GLY A 321 10.93 6.89 -8.15
CA GLY A 321 9.86 7.74 -7.64
C GLY A 321 8.45 7.13 -7.77
N VAL A 322 7.42 7.90 -7.36
CA VAL A 322 6.01 7.57 -7.65
C VAL A 322 5.69 8.00 -9.09
N VAL A 323 5.90 7.13 -10.08
CA VAL A 323 5.97 7.54 -11.49
C VAL A 323 4.87 6.93 -12.37
N TRP A 324 4.48 7.68 -13.40
CA TRP A 324 3.63 7.23 -14.50
C TRP A 324 4.23 7.71 -15.83
N GLY A 325 4.97 6.83 -16.49
CA GLY A 325 5.89 7.17 -17.58
C GLY A 325 5.21 7.84 -18.78
N THR A 326 4.01 7.39 -19.16
CA THR A 326 3.26 7.96 -20.29
C THR A 326 2.72 9.38 -20.06
N TRP A 327 2.72 9.87 -18.81
CA TRP A 327 2.17 11.20 -18.50
C TRP A 327 3.23 12.24 -18.14
N LYS A 328 4.11 11.95 -17.16
CA LYS A 328 5.12 12.91 -16.68
C LYS A 328 6.56 12.42 -16.85
N GLY A 329 6.74 11.24 -17.43
CA GLY A 329 8.05 10.56 -17.52
C GLY A 329 8.49 9.93 -16.19
N LEU A 330 9.65 9.29 -16.22
CA LEU A 330 10.17 8.50 -15.09
C LEU A 330 10.91 9.36 -14.04
N TRP A 331 11.28 10.60 -14.37
CA TRP A 331 11.98 11.53 -13.46
C TRP A 331 11.06 12.57 -12.81
N TYR A 332 9.76 12.26 -12.73
CA TYR A 332 8.76 13.08 -12.05
C TYR A 332 7.90 12.22 -11.12
N SER A 333 8.01 12.45 -9.81
CA SER A 333 7.20 11.79 -8.80
C SER A 333 5.87 12.50 -8.61
N LEU A 334 4.77 11.79 -8.79
CA LEU A 334 3.41 12.27 -8.60
C LEU A 334 3.13 12.66 -7.15
N ARG A 335 2.19 13.58 -6.97
CA ARG A 335 1.79 14.09 -5.65
C ARG A 335 0.72 13.20 -5.03
N HIS A 336 -0.25 12.77 -5.83
CA HIS A 336 -1.30 11.86 -5.39
C HIS A 336 -1.49 10.72 -6.37
N THR A 337 -1.66 9.53 -5.83
CA THR A 337 -2.05 8.35 -6.61
C THR A 337 -3.09 7.56 -5.81
N THR A 338 -4.06 7.00 -6.49
CA THR A 338 -5.07 6.14 -5.86
C THR A 338 -5.43 5.03 -6.83
N MET A 339 -5.32 3.78 -6.39
CA MET A 339 -5.82 2.63 -7.13
C MET A 339 -7.06 2.09 -6.45
N LYS A 340 -8.14 1.96 -7.20
CA LYS A 340 -9.44 1.54 -6.69
C LYS A 340 -10.15 0.63 -7.68
N VAL A 341 -10.90 -0.32 -7.14
CA VAL A 341 -11.62 -1.35 -7.89
C VAL A 341 -13.12 -1.22 -7.70
N ARG A 342 -13.87 -1.55 -8.75
CA ARG A 342 -15.31 -1.73 -8.74
C ARG A 342 -15.69 -2.83 -9.75
N PRO A 343 -16.80 -3.55 -9.56
CA PRO A 343 -17.32 -4.43 -10.60
C PRO A 343 -17.53 -3.69 -11.93
N LEU A 344 -17.21 -4.35 -13.06
CA LEU A 344 -17.33 -3.77 -14.40
C LEU A 344 -18.79 -3.51 -14.76
N LEU A 345 -19.68 -4.43 -14.38
CA LEU A 345 -21.12 -4.25 -14.49
C LEU A 345 -21.62 -3.61 -13.20
N PHE A 346 -21.45 -2.29 -13.11
CA PHE A 346 -22.00 -1.48 -12.05
C PHE A 346 -22.94 -0.46 -12.69
N LEU A 347 -24.24 -0.73 -12.58
CA LEU A 347 -25.30 0.16 -13.06
C LEU A 347 -25.62 1.12 -11.93
N ASP A 348 -25.11 2.35 -12.00
CA ASP A 348 -25.72 3.43 -11.25
C ASP A 348 -27.17 3.58 -11.76
N SER A 349 -28.14 3.81 -10.87
CA SER A 349 -29.54 4.03 -11.26
C SER A 349 -29.77 5.25 -12.16
N VAL A 350 -28.70 5.97 -12.52
CA VAL A 350 -28.65 7.11 -13.45
C VAL A 350 -28.17 6.68 -14.85
N GLY A 351 -27.73 5.44 -15.05
CA GLY A 351 -27.39 4.92 -16.38
C GLY A 351 -26.14 5.57 -16.99
N SER A 352 -25.20 6.03 -16.17
CA SER A 352 -23.89 6.49 -16.61
C SER A 352 -22.80 5.81 -15.79
N GLY A 353 -22.59 4.52 -16.06
CA GLY A 353 -21.40 3.77 -15.62
C GLY A 353 -20.06 4.31 -16.17
N LEU A 354 -20.04 5.56 -16.64
CA LEU A 354 -18.90 6.36 -17.06
C LEU A 354 -19.17 7.78 -16.56
N GLY A 355 -18.60 8.14 -15.40
CA GLY A 355 -18.44 9.55 -15.07
C GLY A 355 -17.76 10.25 -16.25
N GLU A 356 -18.25 11.45 -16.59
CA GLU A 356 -17.98 12.23 -17.83
C GLU A 356 -16.74 11.80 -18.64
N ILE A 357 -16.99 11.37 -19.89
CA ILE A 357 -16.02 10.94 -20.92
C ILE A 357 -14.99 12.04 -21.24
#